data_AF-A0A226DRZ8-F1
#
_entry.id   AF-A0A226DRZ8-F1
#
_cell.length_a   1.000
_cell.length_b   1.000
_cell.length_c   1.000
_cell.angle_alpha   90.00
_cell.angle_beta   90.00
_cell.angle_gamma   90.00
#
_symmetry.space_group_name_H-M   'P 1'
#
loop_
_entity.id
_entity.type
_entity.pdbx_description
1 polymer ?
#
loop_
_entity_poly.entity_id
_entity_poly.type
_entity_poly.pdbx_seq_one_letter_code
_entity_poly.pdbx_strand_id
1 'polypeptide(L)'
;MSLTAKAMVLFMHMGHFSMFAVPLAPFALTLIRPCTPPFLLSISQKCEEISWFGPAIFVPLFELWVSFQIFLTGTLWIYFGIFVSVVTLQNYFRILDSEIAVSVTTEDIMAVVKKYRGIQILEKYLNEWLKKVLVPTLITFVPALQILCQYVCIQMHNVIPMPGFPVVPLIIVDTIVVNILVFTLASYVCSSSTRVLLNIKGNTRKELRRSAIKKDLKACSIMKIKFGKLELARPSWLTLDLEPSKYFSPVRDNSARLGYYRAESSTPKALLALLVKSTDFKAS
;
A
#
# COMPACT_ATOMS: atom_id res chain seq x y z
N MET A 1 0.47 1.30 21.73
CA MET A 1 0.61 1.27 20.25
C MET A 1 -0.71 1.64 19.59
N SER A 2 -0.69 2.50 18.56
CA SER A 2 -1.88 2.77 17.75
C SER A 2 -2.37 1.50 17.04
N LEU A 3 -3.65 1.43 16.71
CA LEU A 3 -4.22 0.33 15.91
C LEU A 3 -3.44 0.10 14.61
N THR A 4 -3.01 1.20 13.97
CA THR A 4 -2.16 1.19 12.77
C THR A 4 -0.82 0.49 12.99
N ALA A 5 -0.14 0.75 14.11
CA ALA A 5 1.13 0.10 14.41
C ALA A 5 0.94 -1.40 14.62
N LYS A 6 -0.13 -1.82 15.32
CA LYS A 6 -0.47 -3.25 15.48
C LYS A 6 -0.75 -3.92 14.14
N ALA A 7 -1.50 -3.27 13.26
CA ALA A 7 -1.80 -3.77 11.92
C ALA A 7 -0.52 -3.91 11.06
N MET A 8 0.40 -2.94 11.15
CA MET A 8 1.69 -3.01 10.44
C MET A 8 2.57 -4.15 10.96
N VAL A 9 2.63 -4.37 12.26
CA VAL A 9 3.37 -5.49 12.87
C VAL A 9 2.79 -6.83 12.40
N LEU A 10 1.46 -6.97 12.43
CA LEU A 10 0.80 -8.18 11.93
C LEU A 10 1.13 -8.43 10.45
N PHE A 11 1.11 -7.38 9.63
CA PHE A 11 1.45 -7.49 8.22
C PHE A 11 2.90 -7.88 7.98
N MET A 12 3.85 -7.32 8.74
CA MET A 12 5.25 -7.72 8.67
C MET A 12 5.42 -9.20 9.01
N HIS A 13 4.72 -9.71 10.02
CA HIS A 13 4.74 -11.14 10.34
C HIS A 13 4.16 -12.00 9.23
N MET A 14 3.03 -11.60 8.64
CA MET A 14 2.41 -12.33 7.53
C MET A 14 3.35 -12.40 6.33
N GLY A 15 3.87 -11.28 5.84
CA GLY A 15 4.72 -11.31 4.65
C GLY A 15 6.12 -11.89 4.93
N HIS A 16 6.62 -11.88 6.17
CA HIS A 16 7.80 -12.65 6.55
C HIS A 16 7.55 -14.16 6.44
N PHE A 17 6.37 -14.64 6.88
CA PHE A 17 5.98 -16.03 6.69
C PHE A 17 5.86 -16.38 5.19
N SER A 18 5.16 -15.55 4.41
CA SER A 18 5.00 -15.76 2.98
C SER A 18 6.32 -15.73 2.21
N MET A 19 7.28 -14.90 2.64
CA MET A 19 8.63 -14.84 2.06
C MET A 19 9.36 -16.17 2.11
N PHE A 20 9.17 -17.00 3.15
CA PHE A 20 9.74 -18.35 3.18
C PHE A 20 8.83 -19.38 2.53
N ALA A 21 7.53 -19.29 2.77
CA ALA A 21 6.57 -20.28 2.29
C ALA A 21 6.52 -20.34 0.75
N VAL A 22 6.51 -19.18 0.08
CA VAL A 22 6.38 -19.08 -1.38
C VAL A 22 7.57 -19.69 -2.14
N PRO A 23 8.85 -19.49 -1.79
CA PRO A 23 9.96 -20.17 -2.47
C PRO A 23 10.16 -21.63 -2.03
N LEU A 24 9.80 -21.99 -0.79
CA LEU A 24 9.89 -23.39 -0.34
C LEU A 24 8.86 -24.30 -1.02
N ALA A 25 7.69 -23.77 -1.35
CA ALA A 25 6.63 -24.52 -2.01
C ALA A 25 7.01 -25.08 -3.40
N PRO A 26 7.51 -24.26 -4.36
CA PRO A 26 7.99 -24.73 -5.65
C PRO A 26 9.17 -25.69 -5.51
N PHE A 27 10.04 -25.50 -4.52
CA PHE A 27 11.10 -26.46 -4.23
C PHE A 27 10.54 -27.82 -3.80
N ALA A 28 9.60 -27.85 -2.86
CA ALA A 28 8.91 -29.08 -2.48
C ALA A 28 8.18 -29.73 -3.67
N LEU A 29 7.54 -28.91 -4.52
CA LEU A 29 6.88 -29.40 -5.73
C LEU A 29 7.88 -30.02 -6.72
N THR A 30 9.06 -29.43 -6.86
CA THR A 30 10.13 -29.92 -7.74
C THR A 30 10.69 -31.25 -7.24
N LEU A 31 10.80 -31.44 -5.92
CA LEU A 31 11.22 -32.72 -5.33
C LEU A 31 10.21 -33.84 -5.55
N ILE A 32 8.91 -33.52 -5.56
CA ILE A 32 7.84 -34.50 -5.76
C ILE A 32 7.61 -34.77 -7.26
N ARG A 33 7.67 -33.75 -8.11
CA ARG A 33 7.41 -33.82 -9.56
C ARG A 33 8.36 -32.91 -10.36
N PRO A 34 9.57 -33.38 -10.70
CA PRO A 34 10.59 -32.58 -11.38
C PRO A 34 10.20 -32.16 -12.82
N CYS A 35 9.26 -32.88 -13.44
CA CYS A 35 8.79 -32.60 -14.80
C CYS A 35 7.72 -31.48 -14.89
N THR A 36 7.33 -30.86 -13.76
CA THR A 36 6.25 -29.87 -13.77
C THR A 36 6.79 -28.52 -14.27
N PRO A 37 6.23 -27.91 -15.33
CA PRO A 37 6.57 -26.53 -15.68
C PRO A 37 6.13 -25.57 -14.55
N PRO A 38 6.85 -24.46 -14.26
CA PRO A 38 7.87 -23.80 -15.08
C PRO A 38 9.34 -24.07 -14.65
N PHE A 39 9.62 -25.15 -13.92
CA PHE A 39 10.94 -25.38 -13.31
C PHE A 39 12.03 -25.70 -14.34
N LEU A 40 13.29 -25.40 -14.01
CA LEU A 40 14.42 -25.65 -14.92
C LEU A 40 14.54 -27.14 -15.30
N LEU A 41 14.15 -28.03 -14.40
CA LEU A 41 14.15 -29.47 -14.63
C LEU A 41 13.13 -29.92 -15.70
N SER A 42 12.06 -29.15 -15.93
CA SER A 42 11.06 -29.49 -16.96
C SER A 42 11.57 -29.29 -18.39
N ILE A 43 12.72 -28.61 -18.57
CA ILE A 43 13.36 -28.44 -19.88
C ILE A 43 14.16 -29.70 -20.26
N SER A 44 14.54 -30.53 -19.27
CA SER A 44 15.26 -31.77 -19.53
C SER A 44 14.35 -32.82 -20.17
N GLN A 45 14.78 -33.39 -21.30
CA GLN A 45 14.05 -34.48 -21.97
C GLN A 45 13.98 -35.77 -21.13
N LYS A 46 14.86 -35.92 -20.14
CA LYS A 46 14.96 -37.12 -19.28
C LYS A 46 14.50 -36.85 -17.85
N CYS A 47 13.48 -36.00 -17.67
CA CYS A 47 13.05 -35.59 -16.33
C CYS A 47 12.51 -36.74 -15.46
N GLU A 48 12.02 -37.83 -16.07
CA GLU A 48 11.49 -39.01 -15.38
C GLU A 48 12.58 -39.95 -14.84
N GLU A 49 13.78 -39.94 -15.44
CA GLU A 49 14.88 -40.86 -15.08
C GLU A 49 15.88 -40.25 -14.09
N ILE A 50 15.59 -39.07 -13.53
CA ILE A 50 16.53 -38.35 -12.67
C ILE A 50 16.64 -39.03 -11.30
N SER A 51 17.83 -39.55 -11.00
CA SER A 51 18.18 -39.96 -9.64
C SER A 51 18.60 -38.76 -8.81
N TRP A 52 18.02 -38.58 -7.62
CA TRP A 52 18.41 -37.53 -6.67
C TRP A 52 19.83 -37.69 -6.11
N PHE A 53 20.43 -38.86 -6.28
CA PHE A 53 21.83 -39.12 -5.94
C PHE A 53 22.73 -38.62 -7.07
N GLY A 54 23.40 -37.48 -6.85
CA GLY A 54 24.40 -36.94 -7.77
C GLY A 54 24.20 -35.44 -8.05
N PRO A 55 24.72 -34.93 -9.18
CA PRO A 55 24.71 -33.49 -9.47
C PRO A 55 23.30 -32.93 -9.77
N ALA A 56 22.31 -33.78 -9.99
CA ALA A 56 20.94 -33.36 -10.26
C ALA A 56 20.29 -32.57 -9.11
N ILE A 57 20.71 -32.82 -7.85
CA ILE A 57 20.19 -32.08 -6.67
C ILE A 57 20.61 -30.61 -6.66
N PHE A 58 21.67 -30.22 -7.38
CA PHE A 58 22.10 -28.82 -7.44
C PHE A 58 21.12 -27.94 -8.19
N VAL A 59 20.37 -28.49 -9.15
CA VAL A 59 19.39 -27.71 -9.94
C VAL A 59 18.25 -27.16 -9.07
N PRO A 60 17.49 -27.97 -8.31
CA PRO A 60 16.42 -27.43 -7.45
C PRO A 60 16.97 -26.58 -6.29
N LEU A 61 18.17 -26.86 -5.78
CA LEU A 61 18.82 -26.01 -4.77
C LEU A 61 19.19 -24.64 -5.34
N PHE A 62 19.71 -24.60 -6.56
CA PHE A 62 20.00 -23.35 -7.25
C PHE A 62 18.71 -22.56 -7.55
N GLU A 63 17.66 -23.24 -8.00
CA GLU A 63 16.35 -22.62 -8.25
C GLU A 63 15.72 -22.06 -6.98
N LEU A 64 15.78 -22.80 -5.87
CA LEU A 64 15.37 -22.33 -4.55
C LEU A 64 16.18 -21.11 -4.10
N TRP A 65 17.51 -21.15 -4.28
CA TRP A 65 18.40 -20.06 -3.93
C TRP A 65 18.08 -18.77 -4.70
N VAL A 66 17.96 -18.88 -6.04
CA VAL A 66 17.60 -17.74 -6.90
C VAL A 66 16.22 -17.20 -6.53
N SER A 67 15.25 -18.08 -6.30
CA SER A 67 13.92 -17.68 -5.85
C SER A 67 13.98 -16.91 -4.53
N PHE A 68 14.71 -17.43 -3.53
CA PHE A 68 14.93 -16.74 -2.27
C PHE A 68 15.54 -15.35 -2.45
N GLN A 69 16.57 -15.22 -3.28
CA GLN A 69 17.22 -13.94 -3.54
C GLN A 69 16.26 -12.91 -4.17
N ILE A 70 15.44 -13.35 -5.13
CA ILE A 70 14.42 -12.50 -5.76
C ILE A 70 13.38 -12.07 -4.73
N PHE A 71 12.83 -13.00 -3.94
CA PHE A 71 11.83 -12.69 -2.93
C PHE A 71 12.40 -11.80 -1.81
N LEU A 72 13.59 -12.09 -1.30
CA LEU A 72 14.25 -11.28 -0.27
C LEU A 72 14.50 -9.86 -0.78
N THR A 73 15.09 -9.71 -1.96
CA THR A 73 15.39 -8.40 -2.54
C THR A 73 14.11 -7.62 -2.79
N GLY A 74 13.12 -8.21 -3.46
CA GLY A 74 11.85 -7.54 -3.76
C GLY A 74 11.09 -7.13 -2.50
N THR A 75 11.03 -8.02 -1.52
CA THR A 75 10.30 -7.77 -0.27
C THR A 75 11.01 -6.74 0.61
N LEU A 76 12.35 -6.77 0.69
CA LEU A 76 13.13 -5.77 1.39
C LEU A 76 12.90 -4.38 0.77
N TRP A 77 12.92 -4.28 -0.56
CA TRP A 77 12.62 -3.04 -1.27
C TRP A 77 11.21 -2.51 -0.96
N ILE A 78 10.20 -3.39 -0.94
CA ILE A 78 8.81 -3.01 -0.63
C ILE A 78 8.68 -2.57 0.84
N TYR A 79 9.24 -3.34 1.78
CA TYR A 79 9.15 -3.04 3.20
C TYR A 79 9.88 -1.76 3.57
N PHE A 80 11.14 -1.63 3.22
CA PHE A 80 11.91 -0.42 3.53
C PHE A 80 11.43 0.76 2.69
N GLY A 81 11.16 0.57 1.41
CA GLY A 81 10.76 1.65 0.52
C GLY A 81 9.40 2.25 0.86
N ILE A 82 8.39 1.41 1.15
CA ILE A 82 7.02 1.89 1.39
C ILE A 82 6.73 2.03 2.89
N PHE A 83 6.90 0.95 3.67
CA PHE A 83 6.41 0.93 5.03
C PHE A 83 7.22 1.84 5.94
N VAL A 84 8.54 1.75 5.90
CA VAL A 84 9.41 2.62 6.73
C VAL A 84 9.21 4.09 6.35
N SER A 85 9.12 4.39 5.06
CA SER A 85 8.87 5.76 4.58
C SER A 85 7.53 6.32 5.06
N VAL A 86 6.45 5.54 4.96
CA VAL A 86 5.11 5.99 5.39
C VAL A 86 5.04 6.14 6.90
N VAL A 87 5.58 5.19 7.67
CA VAL A 87 5.62 5.28 9.14
C VAL A 87 6.41 6.50 9.59
N THR A 88 7.56 6.75 8.97
CA THR A 88 8.39 7.92 9.26
C THR A 88 7.64 9.23 8.96
N LEU A 89 6.97 9.33 7.81
CA LEU A 89 6.12 10.48 7.47
C LEU A 89 4.98 10.68 8.48
N GLN A 90 4.30 9.60 8.87
CA GLN A 90 3.24 9.68 9.88
C GLN A 90 3.78 10.16 11.23
N ASN A 91 4.95 9.68 11.64
CA ASN A 91 5.58 10.12 12.87
C ASN A 91 5.90 11.62 12.83
N TYR A 92 6.40 12.12 11.70
CA TYR A 92 6.65 13.55 11.51
C TYR A 92 5.36 14.39 11.59
N PHE A 93 4.25 13.94 10.99
CA PHE A 93 2.97 14.64 11.13
C PHE A 93 2.46 14.66 12.57
N ARG A 94 2.66 13.58 13.33
CA ARG A 94 2.26 13.53 14.75
C ARG A 94 3.05 14.51 15.61
N ILE A 95 4.37 14.58 15.40
CA ILE A 95 5.23 15.55 16.09
C ILE A 95 4.78 16.96 15.74
N LEU A 96 4.53 17.23 14.46
CA LEU A 96 4.09 18.55 14.00
C LEU A 96 2.72 18.94 14.59
N ASP A 97 1.76 18.02 14.65
CA ASP A 97 0.44 18.26 15.24
C ASP A 97 0.55 18.58 16.75
N SER A 98 1.46 17.89 17.45
CA SER A 98 1.76 18.18 18.86
C SER A 98 2.38 19.58 19.04
N GLU A 99 3.30 19.99 18.16
CA GLU A 99 3.89 21.33 18.22
C GLU A 99 2.87 22.43 17.91
N ILE A 100 1.98 22.21 16.94
CA ILE A 100 0.89 23.13 16.59
C ILE A 100 -0.08 23.34 17.77
N ALA A 101 -0.33 22.29 18.56
CA ALA A 101 -1.21 22.37 19.72
C ALA A 101 -0.61 23.22 20.86
N VAL A 102 0.73 23.24 20.98
CA VAL A 102 1.47 23.98 22.02
C VAL A 102 1.85 25.39 21.57
N SER A 103 2.03 25.63 20.26
CA SER A 103 2.46 26.92 19.74
C SER A 103 1.40 28.01 20.01
N VAL A 104 1.78 29.00 20.84
CA VAL A 104 0.97 30.19 21.10
C VAL A 104 1.56 31.43 20.41
N THR A 105 2.88 31.48 20.24
CA THR A 105 3.56 32.67 19.70
C THR A 105 3.72 32.62 18.18
N THR A 106 3.81 33.80 17.56
CA THR A 106 4.03 33.92 16.11
C THR A 106 5.37 33.32 15.67
N GLU A 107 6.40 33.34 16.53
CA GLU A 107 7.71 32.75 16.24
C GLU A 107 7.66 31.23 16.18
N ASP A 108 6.92 30.60 17.10
CA ASP A 108 6.69 29.15 17.10
C ASP A 108 5.97 28.71 15.82
N ILE A 109 4.98 29.48 15.38
CA ILE A 109 4.23 29.21 14.14
C ILE A 109 5.18 29.24 12.94
N MET A 110 6.10 30.20 12.86
CA MET A 110 7.10 30.24 11.78
C MET A 110 8.04 29.03 11.80
N ALA A 111 8.46 28.58 12.99
CA ALA A 111 9.28 27.37 13.14
C ALA A 111 8.53 26.10 12.67
N VAL A 112 7.26 25.96 13.04
CA VAL A 112 6.36 24.89 12.60
C VAL A 112 6.20 24.90 11.07
N VAL A 113 5.98 26.07 10.47
CA VAL A 113 5.88 26.21 9.00
C VAL A 113 7.19 25.79 8.31
N LYS A 114 8.35 26.15 8.88
CA LYS A 114 9.67 25.74 8.35
C LYS A 114 9.84 24.22 8.40
N LYS A 115 9.47 23.57 9.50
CA LYS A 115 9.47 22.08 9.62
C LYS A 115 8.54 21.44 8.61
N TYR A 116 7.32 21.98 8.45
CA TYR A 116 6.36 21.49 7.47
C TYR A 116 6.90 21.56 6.03
N ARG A 117 7.60 22.63 5.65
CA ARG A 117 8.28 22.72 4.34
C ARG A 117 9.31 21.60 4.13
N GLY A 118 10.06 21.23 5.17
CA GLY A 118 10.97 20.09 5.13
C GLY A 118 10.25 18.77 4.84
N ILE A 119 9.13 18.54 5.51
CA ILE A 119 8.28 17.35 5.27
C ILE A 119 7.72 17.35 3.84
N GLN A 120 7.31 18.51 3.31
CA GLN A 120 6.84 18.62 1.93
C GLN A 120 7.91 18.25 0.91
N ILE A 121 9.18 18.62 1.16
CA ILE A 121 10.30 18.23 0.29
C ILE A 121 10.50 16.71 0.34
N LEU A 122 10.52 16.12 1.55
CA LEU A 122 10.65 14.68 1.73
C LEU A 122 9.53 13.91 1.01
N GLU A 123 8.29 14.37 1.13
CA GLU A 123 7.17 13.77 0.40
C GLU A 123 7.36 13.88 -1.11
N LYS A 124 7.86 15.02 -1.63
CA LYS A 124 8.06 15.20 -3.07
C LYS A 124 9.07 14.18 -3.62
N TYR A 125 10.16 13.93 -2.88
CA TYR A 125 11.13 12.88 -3.20
C TYR A 125 10.49 11.49 -3.16
N LEU A 126 9.72 11.20 -2.10
CA LEU A 126 9.03 9.92 -1.99
C LEU A 126 8.03 9.72 -3.13
N ASN A 127 7.24 10.73 -3.48
CA ASN A 127 6.29 10.67 -4.58
C ASN A 127 6.99 10.50 -5.93
N GLU A 128 8.14 11.14 -6.16
CA GLU A 128 8.89 10.94 -7.40
C GLU A 128 9.39 9.50 -7.55
N TRP A 129 9.91 8.94 -6.45
CA TRP A 129 10.37 7.55 -6.40
C TRP A 129 9.20 6.55 -6.54
N LEU A 130 8.15 6.71 -5.75
CA LEU A 130 6.95 5.87 -5.79
C LEU A 130 6.28 5.92 -7.16
N LYS A 131 6.21 7.09 -7.81
CA LYS A 131 5.57 7.22 -9.12
C LYS A 131 6.32 6.46 -10.22
N LYS A 132 7.66 6.46 -10.18
CA LYS A 132 8.49 5.81 -11.21
C LYS A 132 8.43 4.29 -11.08
N VAL A 133 8.46 3.77 -9.87
CA VAL A 133 8.62 2.33 -9.62
C VAL A 133 7.33 1.71 -9.12
N LEU A 134 6.76 2.25 -8.04
CA LEU A 134 5.67 1.59 -7.34
C LEU A 134 4.37 1.61 -8.13
N VAL A 135 4.01 2.74 -8.74
CA VAL A 135 2.73 2.90 -9.45
C VAL A 135 2.59 1.92 -10.62
N PRO A 136 3.51 1.84 -11.59
CA PRO A 136 3.37 0.88 -12.69
C PRO A 136 3.44 -0.57 -12.20
N THR A 137 4.33 -0.87 -11.26
CA THR A 137 4.46 -2.24 -10.74
C THR A 137 3.20 -2.65 -9.99
N LEU A 138 2.69 -1.88 -9.03
CA LEU A 138 1.53 -2.30 -8.26
C LEU A 138 0.24 -2.33 -9.09
N ILE A 139 0.00 -1.32 -9.93
CA ILE A 139 -1.25 -1.23 -10.69
C ILE A 139 -1.34 -2.32 -11.76
N THR A 140 -0.22 -2.70 -12.37
CA THR A 140 -0.21 -3.71 -13.44
C THR A 140 0.06 -5.11 -12.90
N PHE A 141 1.10 -5.29 -12.08
CA PHE A 141 1.57 -6.61 -11.66
C PHE A 141 0.64 -7.27 -10.65
N VAL A 142 0.16 -6.54 -9.63
CA VAL A 142 -0.64 -7.17 -8.56
C VAL A 142 -1.99 -7.66 -9.08
N PRO A 143 -2.77 -6.88 -9.86
CA PRO A 143 -4.01 -7.38 -10.45
C PRO A 143 -3.78 -8.50 -11.46
N ALA A 144 -2.72 -8.42 -12.27
CA ALA A 144 -2.38 -9.50 -13.20
C ALA A 144 -2.09 -10.81 -12.45
N LEU A 145 -1.28 -10.74 -11.38
CA LEU A 145 -0.97 -11.90 -10.54
C LEU A 145 -2.24 -12.44 -9.87
N GLN A 146 -3.10 -11.57 -9.35
CA GLN A 146 -4.37 -11.97 -8.75
C GLN A 146 -5.29 -12.70 -9.75
N ILE A 147 -5.44 -12.19 -10.97
CA ILE A 147 -6.26 -12.82 -12.03
C ILE A 147 -5.68 -14.18 -12.43
N LEU A 148 -4.36 -14.26 -12.62
CA LEU A 148 -3.68 -15.52 -12.97
C LEU A 148 -3.83 -16.57 -11.87
N CYS A 149 -3.59 -16.19 -10.61
CA CYS A 149 -3.74 -17.12 -9.49
C CYS A 149 -5.20 -17.58 -9.33
N GLN A 150 -6.17 -16.67 -9.45
CA GLN A 150 -7.59 -17.04 -9.41
C GLN A 150 -7.98 -17.97 -10.56
N TYR A 151 -7.47 -17.72 -11.76
CA TYR A 151 -7.69 -18.59 -12.91
C TYR A 151 -7.14 -20.02 -12.66
N VAL A 152 -5.91 -20.13 -12.15
CA VAL A 152 -5.30 -21.42 -11.79
C VAL A 152 -6.13 -22.12 -10.71
N CYS A 153 -6.58 -21.39 -9.67
CA CYS A 153 -7.44 -21.96 -8.63
C CYS A 153 -8.78 -22.48 -9.17
N ILE A 154 -9.38 -21.83 -10.18
CA ILE A 154 -10.67 -22.25 -10.73
C ILE A 154 -10.49 -23.41 -11.73
N GLN A 155 -9.60 -23.27 -12.70
CA GLN A 155 -9.48 -24.21 -13.82
C GLN A 155 -8.67 -25.45 -13.47
N MET A 156 -7.62 -25.31 -12.65
CA MET A 156 -6.66 -26.39 -12.40
C MET A 156 -6.84 -27.08 -11.05
N HIS A 157 -7.94 -26.84 -10.33
CA HIS A 157 -8.15 -27.42 -9.00
C HIS A 157 -8.15 -28.95 -8.98
N ASN A 158 -8.62 -29.60 -10.04
CA ASN A 158 -8.63 -31.07 -10.15
C ASN A 158 -7.33 -31.66 -10.70
N VAL A 159 -6.48 -30.83 -11.31
CA VAL A 159 -5.26 -31.28 -12.00
C VAL A 159 -4.03 -31.15 -11.11
N ILE A 160 -3.99 -30.13 -10.25
CA ILE A 160 -2.85 -29.87 -9.37
C ILE A 160 -2.99 -30.74 -8.12
N PRO A 161 -2.10 -31.74 -7.91
CA PRO A 161 -2.10 -32.51 -6.67
C PRO A 161 -1.69 -31.61 -5.49
N MET A 162 -2.18 -31.93 -4.30
CA MET A 162 -1.53 -31.42 -3.08
C MET A 162 -0.07 -31.91 -3.04
N PRO A 163 0.92 -31.08 -2.63
CA PRO A 163 0.82 -29.86 -1.83
C PRO A 163 0.87 -28.53 -2.61
N GLY A 164 0.84 -28.54 -3.95
CA GLY A 164 0.95 -27.30 -4.73
C GLY A 164 -0.28 -26.39 -4.60
N PHE A 165 -1.46 -26.99 -4.37
CA PHE A 165 -2.72 -26.25 -4.36
C PHE A 165 -2.81 -25.16 -3.28
N PRO A 166 -2.50 -25.39 -1.97
CA PRO A 166 -2.56 -24.35 -0.92
C PRO A 166 -1.71 -23.09 -1.16
N VAL A 167 -0.67 -23.19 -1.98
CA VAL A 167 0.26 -22.09 -2.25
C VAL A 167 -0.41 -21.01 -3.10
N VAL A 168 -1.30 -21.40 -4.01
CA VAL A 168 -1.98 -20.46 -4.91
C VAL A 168 -2.97 -19.57 -4.13
N PRO A 169 -3.85 -20.10 -3.25
CA PRO A 169 -4.64 -19.27 -2.34
C PRO A 169 -3.80 -18.39 -1.42
N LEU A 170 -2.64 -18.86 -0.95
CA LEU A 170 -1.74 -18.04 -0.12
C LEU A 170 -1.29 -16.78 -0.89
N ILE A 171 -0.86 -16.93 -2.15
CA ILE A 171 -0.49 -15.80 -3.01
C ILE A 171 -1.68 -14.87 -3.27
N ILE A 172 -2.90 -15.42 -3.43
CA ILE A 172 -4.12 -14.60 -3.58
C ILE A 172 -4.37 -13.76 -2.32
N VAL A 173 -4.25 -14.35 -1.13
CA VAL A 173 -4.40 -13.61 0.13
C VAL A 173 -3.34 -12.52 0.24
N ASP A 174 -2.08 -12.82 -0.08
CA ASP A 174 -0.99 -11.84 -0.04
C ASP A 174 -1.23 -10.67 -0.99
N THR A 175 -1.64 -10.95 -2.24
CA THR A 175 -1.94 -9.89 -3.23
C THR A 175 -3.10 -9.00 -2.79
N ILE A 176 -4.17 -9.57 -2.23
CA ILE A 176 -5.30 -8.81 -1.68
C ILE A 176 -4.83 -7.92 -0.52
N VAL A 177 -4.05 -8.46 0.41
CA VAL A 177 -3.56 -7.72 1.58
C VAL A 177 -2.66 -6.57 1.15
N VAL A 178 -1.72 -6.81 0.23
CA VAL A 178 -0.85 -5.76 -0.33
C VAL A 178 -1.65 -4.66 -1.00
N ASN A 179 -2.67 -4.99 -1.80
CA ASN A 179 -3.55 -4.01 -2.43
C ASN A 179 -4.26 -3.14 -1.38
N ILE A 180 -4.91 -3.78 -0.40
CA ILE A 180 -5.62 -3.06 0.67
C ILE A 180 -4.68 -2.13 1.42
N LEU A 181 -3.47 -2.59 1.75
CA LEU A 181 -2.49 -1.79 2.47
C LEU A 181 -2.02 -0.59 1.66
N VAL A 182 -1.69 -0.76 0.39
CA VAL A 182 -1.23 0.34 -0.46
C VAL A 182 -2.29 1.43 -0.53
N PHE A 183 -3.56 1.07 -0.76
CA PHE A 183 -4.64 2.05 -0.79
C PHE A 183 -4.90 2.69 0.58
N THR A 184 -4.79 1.92 1.66
CA THR A 184 -4.96 2.42 3.04
C THR A 184 -3.85 3.41 3.39
N LEU A 185 -2.60 3.11 3.06
CA LEU A 185 -1.45 3.99 3.31
C LEU A 185 -1.58 5.29 2.53
N ALA A 186 -1.96 5.21 1.25
CA ALA A 186 -2.20 6.40 0.42
C ALA A 186 -3.31 7.30 1.00
N SER A 187 -4.43 6.69 1.42
CA SER A 187 -5.55 7.39 2.05
C SER A 187 -5.13 8.04 3.38
N TYR A 188 -4.34 7.33 4.19
CA TYR A 188 -3.87 7.82 5.47
C TYR A 188 -2.97 9.04 5.35
N VAL A 189 -1.98 9.00 4.44
CA VAL A 189 -1.08 10.14 4.19
C VAL A 189 -1.86 11.37 3.72
N CYS A 190 -2.84 11.17 2.84
CA CYS A 190 -3.72 12.25 2.37
C CYS A 190 -4.57 12.84 3.51
N SER A 191 -5.15 12.00 4.36
CA SER A 191 -5.95 12.43 5.51
C SER A 191 -5.12 13.18 6.55
N SER A 192 -3.93 12.66 6.88
CA SER A 192 -3.04 13.25 7.89
C SER A 192 -2.52 14.61 7.45
N SER A 193 -2.07 14.74 6.19
CA SER A 193 -1.61 16.02 5.64
C SER A 193 -2.72 17.08 5.60
N THR A 194 -3.94 16.69 5.24
CA THR A 194 -5.09 17.60 5.21
C THR A 194 -5.44 18.10 6.61
N ARG A 195 -5.41 17.22 7.61
CA ARG A 195 -5.69 17.56 9.01
C ARG A 195 -4.70 18.59 9.56
N VAL A 196 -3.40 18.34 9.37
CA VAL A 196 -2.33 19.25 9.80
C VAL A 196 -2.51 20.62 9.15
N LEU A 197 -2.80 20.67 7.85
CA LEU A 197 -2.99 21.94 7.16
C LEU A 197 -4.24 22.71 7.66
N LEU A 198 -5.33 22.00 7.98
CA LEU A 198 -6.53 22.61 8.56
C LEU A 198 -6.26 23.16 9.96
N ASN A 199 -5.50 22.43 10.78
CA ASN A 199 -5.11 22.89 12.12
C ASN A 199 -4.25 24.16 12.05
N ILE A 200 -3.25 24.20 11.16
CA ILE A 200 -2.43 25.40 10.92
C ILE A 200 -3.31 26.57 10.45
N LYS A 201 -4.24 26.35 9.52
CA LYS A 201 -5.18 27.39 9.03
C LYS A 201 -6.12 27.90 10.13
N GLY A 202 -6.62 27.00 10.98
CA GLY A 202 -7.48 27.32 12.12
C GLY A 202 -6.78 28.22 13.13
N ASN A 203 -5.55 27.87 13.51
CA ASN A 203 -4.75 28.65 14.45
C ASN A 203 -4.33 30.00 13.85
N THR A 204 -3.95 30.05 12.57
CA THR A 204 -3.59 31.30 11.87
C THR A 204 -4.78 32.28 11.77
N ARG A 205 -6.03 31.78 11.76
CA ARG A 205 -7.21 32.65 11.72
C ARG A 205 -7.38 33.45 13.02
N LYS A 206 -6.86 32.99 14.16
CA LYS A 206 -7.00 33.68 15.44
C LYS A 206 -6.05 34.89 15.57
N GLU A 207 -4.91 34.87 14.87
CA GLU A 207 -3.92 35.95 14.91
C GLU A 207 -4.26 37.13 13.96
N LEU A 208 -4.00 38.36 14.41
CA LEU A 208 -4.32 39.61 13.69
C LEU A 208 -3.34 39.92 12.52
N ARG A 209 -2.09 39.44 12.57
CA ARG A 209 -1.04 39.71 11.55
C ARG A 209 -1.06 38.67 10.42
N ARG A 210 -2.10 38.74 9.59
CA ARG A 210 -2.45 37.67 8.62
C ARG A 210 -1.74 37.70 7.26
N SER A 211 -1.18 38.82 6.81
CA SER A 211 -0.89 38.99 5.37
C SER A 211 0.35 38.23 4.90
N ALA A 212 1.44 38.19 5.67
CA ALA A 212 2.67 37.48 5.30
C ALA A 212 2.52 35.96 5.42
N ILE A 213 2.07 35.46 6.58
CA ILE A 213 1.92 34.02 6.85
C ILE A 213 0.91 33.38 5.90
N LYS A 214 -0.17 34.08 5.55
CA LYS A 214 -1.16 33.56 4.60
C LYS A 214 -0.60 33.43 3.18
N LYS A 215 0.34 34.29 2.77
CA LYS A 215 1.04 34.15 1.48
C LYS A 215 1.93 32.90 1.48
N ASP A 216 2.68 32.68 2.56
CA ASP A 216 3.52 31.48 2.69
C ASP A 216 2.70 30.19 2.76
N LEU A 217 1.59 30.17 3.50
CA LEU A 217 0.69 29.02 3.57
C LEU A 217 -0.06 28.78 2.26
N LYS A 218 -0.33 29.82 1.48
CA LYS A 218 -0.93 29.67 0.14
C LYS A 218 0.07 29.08 -0.87
N ALA A 219 1.37 29.35 -0.68
CA ALA A 219 2.43 28.70 -1.45
C ALA A 219 2.56 27.21 -1.07
N CYS A 220 2.23 26.83 0.17
CA CYS A 220 2.12 25.43 0.57
C CYS A 220 0.86 24.78 -0.04
N SER A 221 1.02 24.09 -1.17
CA SER A 221 -0.08 23.33 -1.77
C SER A 221 -0.48 22.16 -0.87
N ILE A 222 -1.78 21.84 -0.83
CA ILE A 222 -2.26 20.57 -0.27
C ILE A 222 -1.55 19.43 -0.99
N MET A 223 -0.88 18.58 -0.22
CA MET A 223 -0.21 17.38 -0.71
C MET A 223 -1.26 16.45 -1.33
N LYS A 224 -1.10 16.23 -2.64
CA LYS A 224 -1.89 15.27 -3.39
C LYS A 224 -0.91 14.33 -4.05
N ILE A 225 -0.98 13.05 -3.69
CA ILE A 225 -0.24 11.99 -4.38
C ILE A 225 -0.79 11.95 -5.81
N LYS A 226 -0.03 12.49 -6.76
CA LYS A 226 -0.39 12.47 -8.18
C LYS A 226 0.08 11.16 -8.78
N PHE A 227 -0.81 10.16 -8.80
CA PHE A 227 -0.62 8.91 -9.50
C PHE A 227 -0.62 9.15 -11.01
N GLY A 228 0.54 9.53 -11.58
CA GLY A 228 0.64 9.78 -13.01
C GLY A 228 -0.14 11.02 -13.46
N LYS A 229 0.30 11.65 -14.55
CA LYS A 229 -0.69 12.12 -15.51
C LYS A 229 -0.93 10.88 -16.36
N LEU A 230 -1.80 9.98 -15.91
CA LEU A 230 -2.38 9.08 -16.88
C LEU A 230 -3.31 9.98 -17.70
N GLU A 231 -2.75 10.58 -18.74
CA GLU A 231 -3.46 11.30 -19.80
C GLU A 231 -4.21 10.29 -20.68
N LEU A 232 -4.68 9.18 -20.08
CA LEU A 232 -5.88 8.49 -20.54
C LEU A 232 -6.98 9.51 -20.37
N ALA A 233 -7.59 9.90 -21.49
CA ALA A 233 -8.85 10.61 -21.52
C ALA A 233 -9.73 10.13 -20.35
N ARG A 234 -10.02 11.03 -19.41
CA ARG A 234 -10.92 10.77 -18.29
C ARG A 234 -12.18 10.11 -18.86
N PRO A 235 -12.49 8.86 -18.51
CA PRO A 235 -13.83 8.36 -18.74
C PRO A 235 -14.75 9.18 -17.82
N SER A 236 -15.69 9.91 -18.41
CA SER A 236 -16.64 10.80 -17.75
C SER A 236 -17.46 10.14 -16.62
N TRP A 237 -17.43 8.82 -16.52
CA TRP A 237 -18.15 8.02 -15.52
C TRP A 237 -17.39 7.79 -14.20
N LEU A 238 -16.08 8.12 -14.10
CA LEU A 238 -15.33 8.08 -12.82
C LEU A 238 -15.37 9.41 -12.05
N THR A 239 -16.13 10.38 -12.55
CA THR A 239 -16.45 11.64 -11.85
C THR A 239 -17.68 11.56 -10.94
N LEU A 240 -18.35 10.41 -10.87
CA LEU A 240 -19.41 10.17 -9.90
C LEU A 240 -18.80 9.57 -8.62
N ASP A 241 -18.80 10.38 -7.56
CA ASP A 241 -18.73 10.00 -6.15
C ASP A 241 -17.39 9.91 -5.39
N LEU A 242 -16.35 10.63 -5.83
CA LEU A 242 -15.34 11.11 -4.88
C LEU A 242 -15.02 12.59 -5.10
N GLU A 243 -16.05 13.43 -4.93
CA GLU A 243 -15.90 14.86 -4.68
C GLU A 243 -15.98 15.11 -3.16
N PRO A 244 -14.89 14.94 -2.37
CA PRO A 244 -14.92 15.24 -0.92
C PRO A 244 -15.01 16.74 -0.61
N SER A 245 -15.39 17.59 -1.58
CA SER A 245 -15.42 19.04 -1.42
C SER A 245 -16.81 19.70 -1.48
N LYS A 246 -17.87 18.94 -1.80
CA LYS A 246 -19.24 19.49 -1.80
C LYS A 246 -20.06 19.24 -0.54
N TYR A 247 -19.59 18.40 0.39
CA TYR A 247 -20.19 18.28 1.73
C TYR A 247 -19.57 19.23 2.77
N PHE A 248 -18.58 20.03 2.40
CA PHE A 248 -18.06 21.08 3.28
C PHE A 248 -18.76 22.41 2.98
N SER A 249 -20.06 22.46 3.31
CA SER A 249 -20.73 23.74 3.47
C SER A 249 -20.00 24.52 4.56
N PRO A 250 -19.69 25.82 4.35
CA PRO A 250 -19.22 26.65 5.44
C PRO A 250 -20.36 26.74 6.45
N VAL A 251 -20.24 26.01 7.56
CA VAL A 251 -21.04 26.27 8.76
C VAL A 251 -20.73 27.71 9.14
N ARG A 252 -21.69 28.58 8.84
CA ARG A 252 -21.74 29.94 9.32
C ARG A 252 -21.95 29.81 10.82
N ASP A 253 -20.84 29.98 11.55
CA ASP A 253 -20.74 29.86 12.99
C ASP A 253 -21.71 30.86 13.64
N ASN A 254 -22.84 30.34 14.15
CA ASN A 254 -23.54 30.91 15.27
C ASN A 254 -23.17 30.05 16.48
N SER A 255 -22.62 30.73 17.47
CA SER A 255 -21.94 30.22 18.64
C SER A 255 -22.63 29.08 19.40
N ALA A 256 -21.76 28.24 19.96
CA ALA A 256 -21.93 27.44 21.18
C ALA A 256 -22.75 26.15 21.09
N ARG A 257 -22.04 25.02 20.88
CA ARG A 257 -22.21 23.81 21.71
C ARG A 257 -20.99 22.89 21.59
N LEU A 258 -20.43 22.53 22.74
CA LEU A 258 -19.46 21.44 22.89
C LEU A 258 -20.07 20.15 22.29
N GLY A 259 -19.37 19.55 21.34
CA GLY A 259 -19.66 18.22 20.82
C GLY A 259 -18.36 17.52 20.48
N TYR A 260 -18.02 16.51 21.28
CA TYR A 260 -16.95 15.55 21.01
C TYR A 260 -17.11 14.98 19.59
N TYR A 261 -16.18 15.29 18.68
CA TYR A 261 -16.09 14.59 17.40
C TYR A 261 -15.43 13.21 17.63
N ARG A 262 -16.27 12.20 17.84
CA ARG A 262 -15.91 10.79 17.68
C ARG A 262 -15.69 10.56 16.17
N ALA A 263 -14.43 10.32 15.79
CA ALA A 263 -14.09 9.89 14.44
C ALA A 263 -14.71 8.50 14.20
N GLU A 264 -15.86 8.48 13.53
CA GLU A 264 -16.49 7.26 13.09
C GLU A 264 -15.59 6.64 12.01
N SER A 265 -14.99 5.51 12.36
CA SER A 265 -14.14 4.73 11.46
C SER A 265 -14.94 4.41 10.22
N SER A 266 -14.46 4.85 9.05
CA SER A 266 -14.94 4.32 7.77
C SER A 266 -14.76 2.81 7.80
N THR A 267 -15.87 2.12 7.99
CA THR A 267 -15.92 0.68 8.14
C THR A 267 -15.51 -0.03 6.84
N PRO A 268 -14.97 -1.25 6.92
CA PRO A 268 -14.65 -2.10 5.76
C PRO A 268 -15.85 -2.52 4.89
N LYS A 269 -17.06 -1.99 5.13
CA LYS A 269 -18.30 -2.36 4.43
C LYS A 269 -18.32 -1.89 2.96
N ALA A 270 -17.74 -0.74 2.64
CA ALA A 270 -17.63 -0.29 1.25
C ALA A 270 -16.65 -1.15 0.44
N LEU A 271 -15.60 -1.66 1.08
CA LEU A 271 -14.64 -2.57 0.47
C LEU A 271 -15.22 -3.99 0.32
N LEU A 272 -16.00 -4.45 1.30
CA LEU A 272 -16.75 -5.71 1.22
C LEU A 272 -17.82 -5.65 0.12
N ALA A 273 -18.50 -4.51 -0.06
CA ALA A 273 -19.50 -4.33 -1.12
C ALA A 273 -18.88 -4.37 -2.52
N LEU A 274 -17.63 -3.92 -2.69
CA LEU A 274 -16.89 -4.06 -3.95
C LEU A 274 -16.42 -5.50 -4.21
N LEU A 275 -16.07 -6.26 -3.15
CA LEU A 275 -15.69 -7.66 -3.28
C LEU A 275 -16.89 -8.58 -3.56
N VAL A 276 -18.06 -8.32 -2.95
CA VAL A 276 -19.29 -9.08 -3.21
C VAL A 276 -19.85 -8.81 -4.62
N LYS A 277 -19.66 -7.60 -5.16
CA LYS A 277 -20.09 -7.29 -6.54
C LYS A 277 -19.23 -7.98 -7.62
N SER A 278 -18.04 -8.45 -7.26
CA SER A 278 -17.18 -9.23 -8.16
C SER A 278 -17.55 -10.72 -8.22
N THR A 279 -18.35 -11.23 -7.27
CA THR A 279 -18.76 -12.64 -7.22
C THR A 279 -20.07 -12.94 -7.96
N ASP A 280 -20.84 -11.92 -8.34
CA ASP A 280 -22.10 -12.09 -9.10
C ASP A 280 -21.91 -12.22 -10.63
N PHE A 281 -20.67 -12.27 -11.12
CA PHE A 281 -20.38 -12.40 -12.55
C PHE A 281 -20.09 -13.85 -12.95
N LYS A 282 -21.07 -14.76 -12.80
CA LYS A 282 -21.30 -15.94 -13.67
C LYS A 282 -22.46 -16.82 -13.21
N ALA A 283 -23.56 -16.73 -13.96
CA ALA A 283 -24.44 -17.86 -14.28
C ALA A 283 -25.08 -17.59 -15.67
N SER A 284 -24.31 -17.82 -16.72
CA SER A 284 -24.73 -18.05 -18.10
C SER A 284 -23.60 -18.76 -18.84
#